data_AF-A0A356E8B3-F1
#
_entry.id   AF-A0A356E8B3-F1
#
_cell.length_a   1.000
_cell.length_b   1.000
_cell.length_c   1.000
_cell.angle_alpha   90.00
_cell.angle_beta   90.00
_cell.angle_gamma   90.00
#
_symmetry.space_group_name_H-M   'P 1'
#
loop_
_entity.id
_entity.type
_entity.pdbx_description
1 polymer ?
#
loop_
_entity_poly.entity_id
_entity_poly.type
_entity_poly.pdbx_seq_one_letter_code
_entity_poly.pdbx_strand_id
1 'polypeptide(L)' 'MKGLEASGIRKILQIELAIRPDSEQRGMTASGMIVINPPWQLEAQMKRILPYLTKTLVPEGTGSWKVNWLTPE' A
#
# COMPACT_ATOMS: atom_id res chain seq x y z
N MET A 1 7.00 7.71 6.20
CA MET A 1 5.98 8.50 5.45
C MET A 1 6.12 10.00 5.66
N LYS A 2 6.25 10.50 6.90
CA LYS A 2 6.44 11.93 7.21
C LYS A 2 7.46 12.68 6.34
N GLY A 3 8.58 12.04 5.97
CA GLY A 3 9.58 12.66 5.08
C GLY A 3 9.09 12.90 3.65
N LEU A 4 8.25 12.00 3.10
CA LEU A 4 7.63 12.18 1.79
C LEU A 4 6.54 13.26 1.84
N GLU A 5 5.72 13.27 2.88
CA GLU A 5 4.70 14.30 3.11
C GLU A 5 5.32 15.70 3.25
N ALA A 6 6.44 15.80 3.98
CA ALA A 6 7.16 17.05 4.18
C ALA A 6 8.03 17.48 2.98
N SER A 7 8.21 16.62 1.97
CA SER A 7 9.10 16.91 0.82
C SER A 7 8.56 17.98 -0.13
N GLY A 8 7.28 18.34 -0.03
CA GLY A 8 6.61 19.24 -0.97
C GLY A 8 6.18 18.58 -2.29
N ILE A 9 6.54 17.32 -2.53
CA ILE A 9 6.10 16.55 -3.70
C ILE A 9 4.59 16.23 -3.56
N ARG A 10 3.82 16.56 -4.60
CA ARG A 10 2.37 16.33 -4.68
C ARG A 10 2.04 15.01 -5.38
N LYS A 11 0.78 14.59 -5.27
CA LYS A 11 0.21 13.42 -5.95
C LYS A 11 1.01 12.14 -5.66
N ILE A 12 1.15 11.84 -4.37
CA ILE A 12 1.83 10.63 -3.92
C ILE A 12 0.79 9.61 -3.45
N LEU A 13 0.71 8.49 -4.16
CA LEU A 13 -0.12 7.35 -3.81
C LEU A 13 0.73 6.26 -3.15
N GLN A 14 0.32 5.84 -1.96
CA GLN A 14 0.83 4.66 -1.26
C GLN A 14 -0.06 3.46 -1.56
N ILE A 15 0.57 2.35 -1.92
CA ILE A 15 -0.07 1.05 -2.08
C ILE A 15 0.72 0.04 -1.25
N GLU A 16 0.04 -0.76 -0.42
CA GLU A 16 0.69 -1.69 0.49
C GLU A 16 -0.11 -3.00 0.58
N LEU A 17 0.60 -4.12 0.68
CA LEU A 17 0.05 -5.43 0.99
C LEU A 17 0.87 -6.04 2.12
N ALA A 18 0.20 -6.33 3.22
CA ALA A 18 0.74 -7.02 4.37
C ALA A 18 0.26 -8.47 4.37
N ILE A 19 1.17 -9.41 4.62
CA ILE A 19 0.84 -10.83 4.79
C ILE A 19 0.59 -11.17 6.26
N ARG A 20 1.13 -10.38 7.17
CA ARG A 20 0.96 -10.52 8.62
C ARG A 20 0.96 -9.13 9.28
N PRO A 21 0.41 -8.99 10.50
CA PRO A 21 0.56 -7.77 11.28
C PRO A 21 2.03 -7.45 11.53
N ASP A 22 2.32 -6.17 11.73
CA ASP A 22 3.66 -5.73 12.09
C ASP A 22 4.09 -6.36 13.42
N SER A 23 5.34 -6.81 13.46
CA SER A 23 5.93 -7.41 14.65
C SER A 23 7.40 -7.00 14.76
N GLU A 24 7.94 -7.01 15.98
CA GLU A 24 9.37 -6.79 16.21
C GLU A 24 10.24 -8.02 15.88
N GLN A 25 9.61 -9.09 15.40
CA GLN A 25 10.31 -10.31 15.00
C GLN A 25 11.02 -10.13 13.66
N ARG A 26 12.05 -10.93 13.41
CA ARG A 26 12.79 -10.91 12.14
C ARG A 26 11.90 -11.37 10.98
N GLY A 27 11.89 -10.60 9.90
CA GLY A 27 11.19 -10.93 8.66
C GLY A 27 10.50 -9.71 8.04
N MET A 28 10.08 -9.84 6.79
CA MET A 28 9.29 -8.80 6.11
C MET A 28 7.81 -9.20 6.17
N THR A 29 7.01 -8.44 6.92
CA THR A 29 5.56 -8.68 7.13
C THR A 29 4.68 -8.03 6.07
N ALA A 30 5.19 -6.99 5.41
CA ALA A 30 4.51 -6.23 4.38
C ALA A 30 5.51 -5.66 3.37
N SER A 31 5.00 -5.34 2.18
CA SER A 31 5.72 -4.54 1.20
C SER A 31 4.75 -3.62 0.48
N GLY A 32 5.28 -2.58 -0.18
CA GLY A 32 4.45 -1.60 -0.83
C GLY A 32 5.19 -0.81 -1.90
N MET A 33 4.41 -0.04 -2.65
CA MET A 33 4.86 0.88 -3.67
C MET A 33 4.44 2.30 -3.30
N ILE A 34 5.37 3.24 -3.50
CA ILE A 34 5.08 4.67 -3.51
C ILE A 34 5.12 5.13 -4.96
N VAL A 35 4.00 5.67 -5.45
CA VAL A 35 3.87 6.11 -6.84
C VAL A 35 3.62 7.62 -6.85
N ILE A 36 4.57 8.36 -7.42
CA ILE A 36 4.46 9.80 -7.64
C ILE A 36 3.82 10.01 -9.01
N ASN A 37 2.84 10.92 -9.09
CA ASN A 37 2.05 11.18 -10.30
C ASN A 37 1.43 9.89 -10.88
N PRO A 38 0.67 9.13 -10.08
CA PRO A 38 0.06 7.89 -10.56
C PRO A 38 -0.94 8.18 -11.70
N PRO A 39 -1.07 7.27 -12.68
CA PRO A 39 -2.17 7.33 -13.64
C PRO A 39 -3.53 7.31 -12.93
N TRP A 40 -4.50 8.06 -13.45
CA TRP A 40 -5.80 8.28 -12.80
C TRP A 40 -6.59 7.01 -12.47
N GLN A 41 -6.37 5.91 -13.19
CA GLN A 41 -7.04 4.62 -12.93
C GLN A 41 -6.36 3.78 -11.85
N LEU A 42 -5.10 4.07 -11.50
CA LEU A 42 -4.27 3.16 -10.71
C LEU A 42 -4.90 2.92 -9.33
N GLU A 43 -5.39 3.95 -8.65
CA GLU A 43 -6.06 3.81 -7.35
C GLU A 43 -7.25 2.85 -7.43
N ALA A 44 -8.14 3.03 -8.41
CA ALA A 44 -9.33 2.21 -8.59
C ALA A 44 -8.97 0.77 -8.97
N GLN A 45 -7.96 0.57 -9.83
CA GLN A 45 -7.46 -0.74 -10.20
C GLN A 45 -6.88 -1.47 -8.98
N MET A 46 -6.07 -0.79 -8.16
CA MET A 46 -5.49 -1.36 -6.95
C MET A 46 -6.55 -1.72 -5.90
N LYS A 47 -7.51 -0.84 -5.64
CA LYS A 47 -8.66 -1.12 -4.75
C LYS A 47 -9.47 -2.33 -5.19
N ARG A 48 -9.55 -2.60 -6.50
CA ARG A 48 -10.26 -3.76 -7.06
C ARG A 48 -9.45 -5.06 -6.93
N ILE A 49 -8.14 -5.03 -7.18
CA ILE A 49 -7.31 -6.25 -7.24
C ILE A 49 -6.74 -6.67 -5.89
N LEU A 50 -6.43 -5.72 -4.99
CA LEU A 50 -5.80 -6.02 -3.71
C LEU A 50 -6.61 -6.96 -2.81
N PRO A 51 -7.96 -6.87 -2.69
CA PRO A 51 -8.72 -7.84 -1.93
C PRO A 51 -8.53 -9.28 -2.42
N TYR A 52 -8.48 -9.47 -3.75
CA TYR A 52 -8.23 -10.77 -4.36
C TYR A 52 -6.80 -11.25 -4.09
N LEU A 53 -5.81 -10.36 -4.23
CA LEU A 53 -4.41 -10.68 -3.95
C LEU A 53 -4.20 -11.04 -2.49
N THR A 54 -4.75 -10.28 -1.54
CA THR A 54 -4.66 -10.59 -0.11
C THR A 54 -5.28 -11.95 0.20
N LYS A 55 -6.46 -12.26 -0.34
CA LYS A 55 -7.10 -13.57 -0.13
C LYS A 55 -6.28 -14.73 -0.73
N THR A 56 -5.64 -14.50 -1.88
CA THR A 56 -4.91 -15.55 -2.61
C THR A 56 -3.51 -15.78 -2.03
N LEU A 57 -2.81 -14.71 -1.65
CA LEU A 57 -1.44 -14.76 -1.15
C LEU A 57 -1.38 -15.00 0.37
N VAL A 58 -2.49 -14.78 1.08
CA VAL A 58 -2.58 -14.90 2.54
C VAL A 58 -3.82 -15.72 2.93
N PRO A 59 -3.81 -17.03 2.65
CA PRO A 59 -4.95 -17.91 2.90
C PRO A 59 -5.32 -17.99 4.39
N GLU A 60 -4.40 -17.71 5.30
CA GLU A 60 -4.63 -17.69 6.75
C GLU A 60 -5.49 -16.49 7.22
N GLY A 61 -5.76 -15.53 6.33
CA GLY A 61 -6.62 -14.38 6.64
C GLY A 61 -5.97 -13.32 7.54
N THR A 62 -4.66 -13.43 7.82
CA THR A 62 -3.89 -12.45 8.60
C THR A 62 -3.44 -11.23 7.79
N GLY A 63 -3.69 -11.26 6.49
CA GLY A 63 -3.23 -10.24 5.55
C GLY A 63 -4.11 -9.00 5.56
N SER A 64 -3.52 -7.88 5.16
CA SER A 64 -4.26 -6.63 4.93
C SER A 64 -3.68 -5.90 3.73
N TRP A 65 -4.40 -4.89 3.24
CA TRP A 65 -3.94 -4.04 2.16
C TRP A 65 -4.34 -2.61 2.42
N LYS A 66 -3.61 -1.66 1.83
CA LYS A 66 -3.85 -0.22 1.97
C LYS A 66 -3.63 0.46 0.63
N VAL A 67 -4.54 1.39 0.30
CA VAL A 67 -4.37 2.35 -0.79
C VAL A 67 -4.68 3.72 -0.20
N ASN A 68 -3.68 4.60 -0.11
CA ASN A 68 -3.80 5.88 0.56
C ASN A 68 -3.06 6.99 -0.19
N TRP A 69 -3.62 8.19 -0.22
CA TRP A 69 -2.92 9.38 -0.70
C TRP A 69 -2.10 9.98 0.44
N LEU A 70 -0.78 10.06 0.27
CA LEU A 70 0.11 10.70 1.26
C LEU A 70 0.09 12.20 1.11
N THR A 71 0.11 12.67 -0.12
CA THR A 71 -0.13 14.06 -0.46
C THR A 71 -1.22 14.12 -1.53
N PRO A 72 -2.39 14.72 -1.23
CA PRO A 72 -3.46 14.86 -2.20
C PRO A 72 -3.07 15.82 -3.33
N GLU A 73 -3.88 15.84 -4.39
CA GLU A 73 -3.71 16.72 -5.56
C GLU A 73 -3.48 18.17 -5.18
#